data_AF-A0A8H5WXJ3-F1
#
_entry.id   AF-A0A8H5WXJ3-F1
#
_cell.length_a   1.000
_cell.length_b   1.000
_cell.length_c   1.000
_cell.angle_alpha   90.00
_cell.angle_beta   90.00
_cell.angle_gamma   90.00
#
_symmetry.space_group_name_H-M   'P 1'
#
loop_
_entity.id
_entity.type
_entity.pdbx_description
1 polymer ?
#
loop_
_entity_poly.entity_id
_entity_poly.type
_entity_poly.pdbx_seq_one_letter_code
_entity_poly.pdbx_strand_id
1 'polypeptide(L)'
;MPPKKLLCIIPISTTRITQSLAAIYTSTTQVQLDFIDGRGLTTCPQCIENHEQAAVSSVAMLPRVTDFLSARSFDGILACCFSDHPLVYALRRQTSTPATGIFQAALRMAVPTTETVNERLGIVTTTAAWEPVLQESV
;
A
#
# COMPACT_ATOMS: atom_id res chain seq x y z
N MET A 1 -21.36 -6.70 15.16
CA MET A 1 -20.71 -7.10 13.88
C MET A 1 -19.26 -7.43 14.20
N PRO A 2 -18.65 -8.50 13.65
CA PRO A 2 -17.22 -8.76 13.87
C PRO A 2 -16.37 -7.61 13.30
N PRO A 3 -15.16 -7.37 13.84
CA PRO A 3 -14.26 -6.33 13.34
C PRO A 3 -13.86 -6.64 11.89
N LYS A 4 -13.72 -5.60 11.08
CA LYS A 4 -13.24 -5.70 9.70
C LYS A 4 -11.75 -5.98 9.68
N LYS A 5 -11.32 -6.97 8.91
CA LYS A 5 -9.91 -7.39 8.83
C LYS A 5 -9.22 -6.73 7.64
N LEU A 6 -8.20 -5.91 7.91
CA LEU A 6 -7.42 -5.23 6.89
C LEU A 6 -5.99 -5.81 6.86
N LEU A 7 -5.55 -6.22 5.67
CA LEU A 7 -4.16 -6.62 5.43
C LEU A 7 -3.35 -5.40 4.96
N CYS A 8 -2.39 -4.97 5.76
CA CYS A 8 -1.44 -3.91 5.46
C CYS A 8 -0.13 -4.50 4.92
N ILE A 9 0.15 -4.25 3.65
CA ILE A 9 1.35 -4.76 2.96
C ILE A 9 2.39 -3.65 2.90
N ILE A 10 3.56 -3.87 3.50
CA ILE A 10 4.72 -2.99 3.37
C ILE A 10 5.62 -3.61 2.29
N PRO A 11 5.64 -3.10 1.04
CA PRO A 11 6.24 -3.80 -0.09
C PRO A 11 7.76 -3.55 -0.19
N ILE A 12 8.50 -3.72 0.90
CA ILE A 12 9.96 -3.68 0.94
C ILE A 12 10.50 -4.80 1.85
N SER A 13 11.76 -5.16 1.70
CA SER A 13 12.37 -6.26 2.47
C SER A 13 12.81 -5.88 3.88
N THR A 14 12.84 -4.59 4.23
CA THR A 14 13.18 -4.13 5.59
C THR A 14 11.96 -4.13 6.50
N THR A 15 12.15 -4.49 7.78
CA THR A 15 11.04 -4.59 8.76
C THR A 15 10.79 -3.32 9.56
N ARG A 16 11.67 -2.32 9.45
CA ARG A 16 11.62 -1.12 10.33
C ARG A 16 10.27 -0.41 10.20
N ILE A 17 9.81 -0.18 8.97
CA ILE A 17 8.52 0.49 8.71
C ILE A 17 7.36 -0.37 9.20
N THR A 18 7.38 -1.68 8.95
CA THR A 18 6.37 -2.63 9.44
C THR A 18 6.24 -2.57 10.95
N GLN A 19 7.37 -2.60 11.67
CA GLN A 19 7.42 -2.53 13.13
C GLN A 19 6.93 -1.18 13.66
N SER A 20 7.32 -0.07 13.02
CA SER A 20 6.83 1.26 13.40
C SER A 20 5.33 1.40 13.20
N LEU A 21 4.79 0.94 12.06
CA LEU A 21 3.35 0.98 11.79
C LEU A 21 2.57 0.10 12.76
N ALA A 22 3.04 -1.11 13.05
CA ALA A 22 2.41 -2.01 14.02
C ALA A 22 2.45 -1.46 15.45
N ALA A 23 3.45 -0.65 15.80
CA ALA A 23 3.54 0.00 17.11
C ALA A 23 2.61 1.22 17.23
N ILE A 24 2.42 1.98 16.15
CA ILE A 24 1.57 3.18 16.13
C ILE A 24 0.08 2.82 15.96
N TYR A 25 -0.22 1.85 15.09
CA TYR A 25 -1.57 1.47 14.73
C TYR A 25 -1.92 0.10 15.31
N THR A 26 -2.75 0.12 16.34
CA THR A 26 -3.28 -1.09 16.98
C THR A 26 -4.68 -1.42 16.48
N SER A 27 -5.04 -2.70 16.53
CA SER A 27 -6.39 -3.14 16.21
C SER A 27 -7.40 -2.51 17.17
N THR A 28 -8.55 -2.11 16.65
CA THR A 28 -9.67 -1.54 17.41
C THR A 28 -10.82 -2.53 17.49
N THR A 29 -11.90 -2.16 18.18
CA THR A 29 -13.14 -2.94 18.19
C THR A 29 -13.83 -3.00 16.82
N GLN A 30 -13.47 -2.09 15.90
CA GLN A 30 -14.07 -2.00 14.57
C GLN A 30 -13.17 -2.58 13.47
N VAL A 31 -11.85 -2.49 13.62
CA VAL A 31 -10.87 -2.87 12.59
C VAL A 31 -9.73 -3.68 13.21
N GLN A 32 -9.47 -4.87 12.65
CA GLN A 32 -8.30 -5.67 12.94
C GLN A 32 -7.25 -5.45 11.85
N LEU A 33 -6.00 -5.16 12.25
CA LEU A 33 -4.88 -4.90 11.35
C LEU A 33 -3.88 -6.06 11.41
N ASP A 34 -3.57 -6.61 10.24
CA ASP A 34 -2.48 -7.54 10.06
C ASP A 34 -1.43 -6.93 9.13
N PHE A 35 -0.15 -7.12 9.43
CA PHE A 35 0.95 -6.54 8.66
C PHE A 35 1.80 -7.64 8.01
N ILE A 36 2.20 -7.42 6.77
CA ILE A 36 3.13 -8.28 6.05
C ILE A 36 4.15 -7.46 5.27
N ASP A 37 5.40 -7.92 5.24
CA ASP A 37 6.49 -7.30 4.50
C ASP A 37 7.31 -8.30 3.68
N GLY A 38 8.31 -7.78 2.98
CA GLY A 38 9.22 -8.55 2.12
C GLY A 38 10.38 -9.21 2.85
N ARG A 39 10.40 -9.28 4.19
CA ARG A 39 11.54 -9.86 4.92
C ARG A 39 11.90 -11.25 4.40
N GLY A 40 13.19 -11.45 4.12
CA GLY A 40 13.71 -12.72 3.61
C GLY A 40 13.41 -13.00 2.14
N LEU A 41 12.74 -12.09 1.42
CA LEU A 41 12.66 -12.15 -0.04
C LEU A 41 13.88 -11.44 -0.63
N THR A 42 14.80 -12.21 -1.22
CA THR A 42 16.04 -11.67 -1.81
C THR A 42 15.78 -10.75 -3.01
N THR A 43 14.65 -10.93 -3.70
CA THR A 43 14.23 -10.11 -4.83
C THR A 43 13.41 -8.88 -4.44
N CYS A 44 13.00 -8.76 -3.17
CA CYS A 44 12.24 -7.60 -2.71
C CYS A 44 13.22 -6.48 -2.30
N PRO A 45 13.10 -5.27 -2.87
CA PRO A 45 14.06 -4.20 -2.63
C PRO A 45 13.95 -3.68 -1.19
N GLN A 46 15.05 -3.11 -0.66
CA GLN A 46 15.08 -2.59 0.71
C GLN A 46 14.34 -1.25 0.87
N CYS A 47 14.27 -0.49 -0.21
CA CYS A 47 13.50 0.74 -0.38
C CYS A 47 12.92 0.79 -1.79
N ILE A 48 11.92 1.63 -2.00
CA ILE A 48 11.40 1.97 -3.33
C ILE A 48 11.62 3.46 -3.49
N GLU A 49 12.23 3.85 -4.60
CA GLU A 49 12.58 5.22 -4.97
C GLU A 49 12.23 5.53 -6.43
N ASN A 50 11.75 4.54 -7.18
CA ASN A 50 11.33 4.68 -8.57
C ASN A 50 10.33 3.58 -8.99
N HIS A 51 9.79 3.71 -10.20
CA HIS A 51 8.80 2.79 -10.75
C HIS A 51 9.35 1.38 -11.00
N GLU A 52 10.61 1.26 -11.43
CA GLU A 52 11.25 -0.05 -11.66
C GLU A 52 11.33 -0.87 -10.36
N GLN A 53 11.77 -0.25 -9.27
CA GLN A 53 11.80 -0.88 -7.95
C GLN A 53 10.40 -1.23 -7.45
N ALA A 54 9.39 -0.41 -7.73
CA ALA A 54 8.00 -0.74 -7.41
C ALA A 54 7.49 -1.96 -8.21
N ALA A 55 7.88 -2.10 -9.47
CA ALA A 55 7.58 -3.27 -10.29
C ALA A 55 8.28 -4.54 -9.77
N VAL A 56 9.58 -4.46 -9.47
CA VAL A 56 10.36 -5.55 -8.86
C VAL A 56 9.74 -5.98 -7.52
N SER A 57 9.42 -5.01 -6.67
CA SER A 57 8.73 -5.25 -5.40
C SER A 57 7.37 -5.94 -5.60
N SER A 58 6.57 -5.47 -6.56
CA SER A 58 5.27 -6.07 -6.87
C SER A 58 5.41 -7.55 -7.24
N VAL A 59 6.37 -7.89 -8.11
CA VAL A 59 6.61 -9.28 -8.53
C VAL A 59 7.09 -10.13 -7.35
N ALA A 60 8.01 -9.60 -6.53
CA ALA A 60 8.55 -10.31 -5.38
C ALA A 60 7.49 -10.58 -4.30
N MET A 61 6.63 -9.58 -4.02
CA MET A 61 5.64 -9.65 -2.95
C MET A 61 4.40 -10.46 -3.31
N LEU A 62 4.01 -10.50 -4.59
CA LEU A 62 2.73 -11.07 -5.02
C LEU A 62 2.54 -12.54 -4.57
N PRO A 63 3.49 -13.47 -4.76
CA PRO A 63 3.31 -14.85 -4.30
C PRO A 63 3.08 -14.94 -2.79
N ARG A 64 3.89 -14.22 -1.99
CA ARG A 64 3.76 -14.21 -0.53
C ARG A 64 2.41 -13.68 -0.07
N VAL A 65 1.93 -12.60 -0.70
CA VAL A 65 0.62 -12.03 -0.37
C VAL A 65 -0.49 -13.00 -0.76
N THR A 66 -0.42 -13.61 -1.94
CA THR A 66 -1.39 -14.61 -2.39
C THR A 66 -1.44 -15.82 -1.45
N ASP A 67 -0.29 -16.32 -1.00
CA ASP A 67 -0.22 -17.40 -0.01
C ASP A 67 -0.89 -16.99 1.31
N PHE A 68 -0.63 -15.76 1.78
CA PHE A 68 -1.23 -15.22 2.99
C PHE A 68 -2.75 -15.07 2.89
N LEU A 69 -3.26 -14.64 1.73
CA LEU A 69 -4.69 -14.53 1.44
C LEU A 69 -5.37 -15.90 1.30
N SER A 70 -4.64 -16.93 0.85
CA SER A 70 -5.18 -18.29 0.76
C SER A 70 -5.43 -18.92 2.13
N ALA A 71 -4.61 -18.56 3.12
CA ALA A 71 -4.70 -19.07 4.49
C ALA A 71 -5.66 -18.27 5.39
N ARG A 72 -5.99 -17.03 5.04
CA ARG A 72 -6.71 -16.08 5.92
C ARG A 72 -7.63 -15.17 5.11
N SER A 73 -8.85 -14.98 5.60
CA SER A 73 -9.83 -14.06 5.00
C SER A 73 -9.61 -12.61 5.47
N PHE A 74 -9.59 -11.66 4.53
CA PHE A 74 -9.54 -10.23 4.80
C PHE A 74 -10.72 -9.51 4.11
N ASP A 75 -11.23 -8.47 4.76
CA ASP A 75 -12.26 -7.57 4.21
C ASP A 75 -11.65 -6.52 3.27
N GLY A 76 -10.34 -6.26 3.38
CA GLY A 76 -9.63 -5.33 2.52
C GLY A 76 -8.12 -5.49 2.57
N ILE A 77 -7.45 -4.92 1.57
CA ILE A 77 -5.99 -4.91 1.45
C ILE A 77 -5.51 -3.48 1.20
N LEU A 78 -4.44 -3.10 1.90
CA LEU A 78 -3.81 -1.80 1.82
C LEU A 78 -2.32 -1.95 1.49
N ALA A 79 -1.88 -1.45 0.34
CA ALA A 79 -0.46 -1.33 0.03
C ALA A 79 0.11 -0.04 0.65
N CYS A 80 1.03 -0.18 1.60
CA CYS A 80 1.62 0.88 2.40
C CYS A 80 2.88 1.48 1.74
N CYS A 81 2.80 1.78 0.44
CA CYS A 81 3.79 2.56 -0.29
C CYS A 81 3.12 3.82 -0.85
N PHE A 82 3.75 4.98 -0.67
CA PHE A 82 3.23 6.25 -1.18
C PHE A 82 3.64 6.45 -2.64
N SER A 83 3.08 5.61 -3.51
CA SER A 83 3.22 5.66 -4.97
C SER A 83 2.01 4.98 -5.62
N ASP A 84 1.83 5.15 -6.94
CA ASP A 84 0.89 4.32 -7.68
C ASP A 84 1.41 2.88 -7.88
N HIS A 85 1.45 2.14 -6.76
CA HIS A 85 2.21 0.91 -6.67
C HIS A 85 1.58 -0.24 -7.50
N PRO A 86 2.31 -0.89 -8.43
CA PRO A 86 1.76 -1.93 -9.33
C PRO A 86 1.07 -3.10 -8.61
N LEU A 87 1.53 -3.43 -7.40
CA LEU A 87 0.95 -4.47 -6.55
C LEU A 87 -0.55 -4.29 -6.31
N VAL A 88 -1.05 -3.05 -6.20
CA VAL A 88 -2.48 -2.79 -6.01
C VAL A 88 -3.30 -3.34 -7.17
N TYR A 89 -2.85 -3.09 -8.40
CA TYR A 89 -3.52 -3.57 -9.61
C TYR A 89 -3.38 -5.08 -9.79
N ALA A 90 -2.22 -5.64 -9.44
CA ALA A 90 -2.02 -7.09 -9.46
C ALA A 90 -2.99 -7.80 -8.51
N LEU A 91 -3.17 -7.29 -7.29
CA LEU A 91 -4.09 -7.85 -6.30
C LEU A 91 -5.55 -7.74 -6.77
N ARG A 92 -5.97 -6.59 -7.32
CA ARG A 92 -7.32 -6.44 -7.89
C ARG A 92 -7.64 -7.44 -8.99
N ARG A 93 -6.63 -7.94 -9.72
CA ARG A 93 -6.82 -8.98 -10.76
C ARG A 93 -6.82 -10.40 -10.19
N GLN A 94 -6.19 -10.64 -9.05
CA GLN A 94 -5.98 -11.98 -8.50
C GLN A 94 -6.91 -12.33 -7.32
N THR A 95 -7.53 -11.34 -6.68
CA THR A 95 -8.44 -11.57 -5.55
C THR A 95 -9.72 -10.74 -5.69
N SER A 96 -10.81 -11.26 -5.13
CA SER A 96 -12.06 -10.52 -4.95
C SER A 96 -12.01 -9.56 -3.75
N THR A 97 -10.99 -9.66 -2.88
CA THR A 97 -10.83 -8.75 -1.74
C THR A 97 -10.45 -7.34 -2.26
N PRO A 98 -11.18 -6.28 -1.88
CA PRO A 98 -10.87 -4.93 -2.31
C PRO A 98 -9.45 -4.52 -1.91
N ALA A 99 -8.68 -4.02 -2.88
CA ALA A 99 -7.31 -3.56 -2.67
C ALA A 99 -7.15 -2.09 -3.06
N THR A 100 -6.42 -1.32 -2.26
CA THR A 100 -6.01 0.06 -2.54
C THR A 100 -4.60 0.33 -2.01
N GLY A 101 -3.95 1.39 -2.49
CA GLY A 101 -2.72 1.91 -1.90
C GLY A 101 -2.98 3.10 -0.98
N ILE A 102 -2.04 3.39 -0.06
CA ILE A 102 -2.12 4.61 0.76
C ILE A 102 -2.05 5.88 -0.08
N PHE A 103 -1.36 5.86 -1.21
CA PHE A 103 -1.34 6.95 -2.20
C PHE A 103 -2.74 7.22 -2.76
N GLN A 104 -3.39 6.19 -3.31
CA GLN A 104 -4.74 6.30 -3.87
C GLN A 104 -5.77 6.70 -2.81
N ALA A 105 -5.65 6.19 -1.59
CA ALA A 105 -6.50 6.58 -0.47
C ALA A 105 -6.28 8.05 -0.07
N ALA A 106 -5.04 8.51 0.03
CA ALA A 106 -4.71 9.90 0.34
C ALA A 106 -5.25 10.87 -0.72
N LEU A 107 -5.08 10.56 -2.01
CA LEU A 107 -5.65 11.36 -3.09
C LEU A 107 -7.18 11.43 -3.02
N ARG A 108 -7.86 10.30 -2.80
CA ARG A 108 -9.32 10.26 -2.65
C ARG A 108 -9.83 11.09 -1.47
N MET A 109 -9.04 11.18 -0.39
CA MET A 109 -9.37 11.99 0.78
C MET A 109 -9.05 13.47 0.58
N ALA A 110 -8.03 13.79 -0.23
CA ALA A 110 -7.57 15.14 -0.49
C ALA A 110 -8.38 15.85 -1.58
N VAL A 111 -8.94 15.10 -2.54
CA VAL A 111 -9.81 15.67 -3.58
C VAL A 111 -11.21 15.92 -2.98
N PRO A 112 -11.68 17.17 -2.93
CA PRO A 112 -13.02 17.49 -2.45
C PRO A 112 -14.07 16.80 -3.30
N THR A 113 -15.09 16.25 -2.65
CA THR A 113 -16.25 15.64 -3.34
C THR A 113 -17.26 16.70 -3.81
N THR A 114 -16.98 17.99 -3.57
CA THR A 114 -17.86 19.11 -3.88
C THR A 114 -17.41 19.85 -5.13
N GLU A 115 -18.37 20.35 -5.92
CA GLU A 115 -18.23 21.00 -7.23
C GLU A 115 -17.50 22.37 -7.23
N THR A 116 -16.53 22.58 -6.34
CA THR A 116 -15.66 23.76 -6.36
C THR A 116 -14.51 23.52 -7.33
N VAL A 117 -14.73 23.94 -8.58
CA VAL A 117 -13.88 23.74 -9.79
C VAL A 117 -12.41 24.20 -9.69
N ASN A 118 -11.92 24.69 -8.54
CA ASN A 118 -10.58 25.31 -8.42
C ASN A 118 -9.71 24.82 -7.24
N GLU A 119 -10.04 23.71 -6.59
CA GLU A 119 -9.21 23.19 -5.50
C GLU A 119 -8.00 22.41 -6.03
N ARG A 120 -6.80 22.79 -5.56
CA ARG A 120 -5.52 22.16 -5.92
C ARG A 120 -4.99 21.40 -4.72
N LEU A 121 -4.49 20.18 -4.95
CA LEU A 121 -3.75 19.41 -3.95
C LEU A 121 -2.24 19.52 -4.19
N GLY A 122 -1.46 19.37 -3.13
CA GLY A 122 0.00 19.26 -3.18
C GLY A 122 0.45 18.00 -2.45
N ILE A 123 1.49 17.34 -2.96
CA ILE A 123 2.09 16.17 -2.33
C ILE A 123 3.47 16.56 -1.80
N VAL A 124 3.71 16.32 -0.50
CA VAL A 124 5.03 16.47 0.12
C VAL A 124 5.66 15.09 0.26
N THR A 125 6.78 14.87 -0.41
CA THR A 125 7.50 13.59 -0.46
C THR A 125 8.93 13.73 0.07
N THR A 126 9.64 12.61 0.22
CA THR A 126 10.96 12.55 0.86
C THR A 126 12.11 13.05 -0.02
N THR A 127 12.03 12.86 -1.35
CA THR A 127 13.11 13.23 -2.28
C THR A 127 12.56 13.79 -3.59
N ALA A 128 13.33 14.67 -4.25
CA ALA A 128 12.97 15.26 -5.54
C ALA A 128 12.80 14.22 -6.66
N ALA A 129 13.42 13.03 -6.52
CA ALA A 129 13.27 11.94 -7.48
C ALA A 129 11.81 11.45 -7.63
N TRP A 130 10.98 11.68 -6.60
CA TRP A 130 9.57 11.31 -6.62
C TRP A 130 8.67 12.32 -7.36
N GLU A 131 9.12 13.55 -7.58
CA GLU A 131 8.31 14.60 -8.21
C GLU A 131 7.73 14.18 -9.58
N PRO A 132 8.53 13.74 -10.57
CA PRO A 132 7.99 13.35 -11.87
C PRO A 132 7.08 12.11 -11.77
N VAL A 133 7.46 11.11 -10.97
CA VAL A 133 6.69 9.87 -10.80
C VAL A 133 5.32 10.15 -10.19
N LEU A 134 5.27 11.01 -9.17
CA LEU A 134 4.02 11.36 -8.52
C LEU A 134 3.17 12.26 -9.41
N GLN A 135 3.76 13.21 -10.14
CA GLN A 135 3.03 14.08 -11.07
C GLN A 135 2.37 13.30 -12.21
N GLU A 136 3.01 12.26 -12.73
CA GLU A 136 2.42 11.35 -13.74
C GLU A 136 1.32 10.44 -13.17
N SER A 137 1.24 10.31 -11.84
CA SER A 137 0.32 9.41 -11.15
C SER A 137 -1.00 10.05 -10.70
N VAL A 138 -1.17 11.37 -10.89
CA VAL A 138 -2.39 12.13 -10.50
C VAL A 138 -3.18 12.58 -11.72
#